data_AF-A0A813EV38-F1
#
_entry.id   AF-A0A813EV38-F1
#
_cell.length_a   1.000
_cell.length_b   1.000
_cell.length_c   1.000
_cell.angle_alpha   90.00
_cell.angle_beta   90.00
_cell.angle_gamma   90.00
#
_symmetry.space_group_name_H-M   'P 1'
#
loop_
_entity.id
_entity.type
_entity.pdbx_description
1 polymer ?
#
loop_
_entity_poly.entity_id
_entity_poly.type
_entity_poly.pdbx_seq_one_letter_code
_entity_poly.pdbx_strand_id
1 'polypeptide(L)'
;AMAKSKNHTGHNQIYKNHRNGIKKERRPRKMSMRGMNCRFVRNQAFAKRGMKCTPEEKEERMAAQKEAQKRMEEKKVVEREERLKELSAEKTTKKK
;
A
#
# COMPACT_ATOMS: atom_id res chain seq x y z
N ALA A 1 29.35 57.36 -26.75
CA ALA A 1 29.37 56.04 -27.41
C ALA A 1 28.69 55.03 -26.51
N MET A 2 27.71 54.28 -27.01
CA MET A 2 27.02 53.25 -26.22
C MET A 2 27.93 52.02 -26.11
N ALA A 3 28.52 51.80 -24.93
CA ALA A 3 29.39 50.66 -24.69
C ALA A 3 28.55 49.37 -24.65
N LYS A 4 28.98 48.35 -25.39
CA LYS A 4 28.28 47.05 -25.46
C LYS A 4 28.33 46.36 -24.10
N SER A 5 27.20 45.83 -23.63
CA SER A 5 27.09 45.00 -22.44
C SER A 5 27.02 43.51 -22.81
N LYS A 6 27.03 42.62 -21.80
CA LYS A 6 26.95 41.17 -22.01
C LYS A 6 25.53 40.76 -22.38
N ASN A 7 25.38 40.05 -23.50
CA ASN A 7 24.07 39.66 -24.04
C ASN A 7 23.39 38.48 -23.30
N HIS A 8 24.15 37.55 -22.70
CA HIS A 8 23.59 36.38 -21.99
C HIS A 8 24.57 35.80 -20.95
N THR A 9 24.05 35.27 -19.82
CA THR A 9 24.86 34.49 -18.86
C THR A 9 24.05 33.49 -18.02
N GLY A 10 24.57 32.26 -17.91
CA GLY A 10 24.08 31.22 -17.02
C GLY A 10 24.82 31.10 -15.67
N HIS A 11 25.77 32.00 -15.38
CA HIS A 11 26.78 31.81 -14.32
C HIS A 11 26.19 31.52 -12.93
N ASN A 12 25.19 32.29 -12.50
CA ASN A 12 24.57 32.14 -11.18
C ASN A 12 23.31 31.24 -11.21
N GLN A 13 22.97 30.60 -12.34
CA GLN A 13 21.75 29.80 -12.44
C GLN A 13 21.88 28.50 -11.65
N ILE A 14 23.04 27.84 -11.72
CA ILE A 14 23.31 26.60 -11.00
C ILE A 14 23.24 26.82 -9.49
N TYR A 15 23.88 27.88 -8.97
CA TYR A 15 23.87 28.20 -7.55
C TYR A 15 22.44 28.45 -7.03
N LYS A 16 21.64 29.24 -7.76
CA LYS A 16 20.23 29.48 -7.41
C LYS A 16 19.40 28.20 -7.40
N ASN A 17 19.58 27.32 -8.39
CA ASN A 17 18.85 26.05 -8.48
C ASN A 17 19.19 25.11 -7.32
N HIS A 18 20.42 25.15 -6.82
CA HIS A 18 20.88 24.28 -5.72
C HIS A 18 20.67 24.88 -4.33
N ARG A 19 20.41 26.18 -4.20
CA ARG A 19 20.16 26.85 -2.90
C ARG A 19 19.12 26.13 -2.04
N ASN A 20 18.06 25.63 -2.67
CA ASN A 20 16.98 24.86 -2.02
C ASN A 20 17.00 23.36 -2.37
N GLY A 21 18.00 22.94 -3.15
CA GLY A 21 18.12 21.61 -3.73
C GLY A 21 17.17 21.34 -4.91
N ILE A 22 17.65 20.57 -5.89
CA ILE A 22 16.83 20.08 -7.00
C ILE A 22 16.04 18.85 -6.50
N LYS A 23 14.81 19.07 -6.06
CA LYS A 23 13.94 18.01 -5.54
C LYS A 23 13.34 17.19 -6.67
N LYS A 24 13.29 15.86 -6.49
CA LYS A 24 12.56 14.97 -7.40
C LYS A 24 11.05 15.12 -7.20
N GLU A 25 10.30 14.94 -8.28
CA GLU A 25 8.83 14.92 -8.22
C GLU A 25 8.35 13.81 -7.28
N ARG A 26 7.29 14.10 -6.53
CA ARG A 26 6.74 13.15 -5.56
C ARG A 26 6.10 11.98 -6.29
N ARG A 27 6.43 10.75 -5.88
CA ARG A 27 5.80 9.52 -6.37
C ARG A 27 4.65 9.11 -5.45
N PRO A 28 3.37 9.38 -5.77
CA PRO A 28 2.26 8.94 -4.95
C PRO A 28 2.06 7.42 -5.02
N ARG A 29 1.49 6.83 -3.95
CA ARG A 29 1.17 5.39 -3.91
C ARG A 29 0.15 4.97 -4.99
N LYS A 30 -0.75 5.87 -5.38
CA LYS A 30 -1.70 5.67 -6.47
C LYS A 30 -1.44 6.72 -7.55
N MET A 31 -1.05 6.26 -8.73
CA MET A 31 -0.80 7.12 -9.89
C MET A 31 -2.12 7.51 -10.58
N SER A 32 -2.11 8.61 -11.32
CA SER A 32 -3.23 9.02 -12.17
C SER A 32 -3.39 8.05 -13.35
N MET A 33 -4.64 7.79 -13.76
CA MET A 33 -4.98 7.02 -14.96
C MET A 33 -5.10 7.90 -16.21
N ARG A 34 -4.71 9.19 -16.14
CA ARG A 34 -4.75 10.11 -17.27
C ARG A 34 -3.82 9.61 -18.38
N GLY A 35 -4.35 9.50 -19.60
CA GLY A 35 -3.63 8.97 -20.76
C GLY A 35 -3.79 7.45 -20.97
N MET A 36 -4.48 6.74 -20.07
CA MET A 36 -4.84 5.33 -20.31
C MET A 36 -5.94 5.21 -21.37
N ASN A 37 -6.03 4.05 -22.01
CA ASN A 37 -7.05 3.76 -23.02
C ASN A 37 -8.47 4.00 -22.48
N CYS A 38 -9.23 4.84 -23.17
CA CYS A 38 -10.56 5.27 -22.73
C CYS A 38 -11.58 4.12 -22.65
N ARG A 39 -11.49 3.12 -23.55
CA ARG A 39 -12.35 1.93 -23.53
C ARG A 39 -12.10 1.09 -22.28
N PHE A 40 -10.84 0.92 -21.90
CA PHE A 40 -10.46 0.22 -20.68
C PHE A 40 -10.92 0.96 -19.42
N VAL A 41 -10.64 2.26 -19.32
CA VAL A 41 -11.05 3.08 -18.16
C VAL A 41 -12.56 3.07 -17.98
N ARG A 42 -13.31 3.18 -19.08
CA ARG A 42 -14.77 3.13 -19.08
C ARG A 42 -15.29 1.76 -18.59
N ASN A 43 -14.74 0.66 -19.10
CA ASN A 43 -15.11 -0.68 -18.65
C ASN A 43 -14.81 -0.90 -17.16
N GLN A 44 -13.62 -0.50 -16.71
CA GLN A 44 -13.23 -0.59 -15.29
C GLN A 44 -14.19 0.20 -14.39
N ALA A 45 -14.64 1.38 -14.82
CA ALA A 45 -15.60 2.18 -14.08
C ALA A 45 -16.97 1.48 -13.97
N PHE A 46 -17.44 0.83 -15.03
CA PHE A 46 -18.68 0.03 -15.00
C PHE A 46 -18.56 -1.19 -14.08
N ALA A 47 -17.47 -1.97 -14.18
CA ALA A 47 -17.23 -3.11 -13.31
C ALA A 47 -17.22 -2.71 -11.82
N LYS A 48 -16.48 -1.64 -11.47
CA LYS A 48 -16.46 -1.09 -10.11
C LYS A 48 -17.83 -0.61 -9.63
N ARG A 49 -18.66 -0.08 -10.53
CA ARG A 49 -20.03 0.36 -10.21
C ARG A 49 -20.93 -0.85 -9.95
N GLY A 50 -20.82 -1.92 -10.74
CA GLY A 50 -21.58 -3.15 -10.56
C GLY A 50 -21.19 -3.95 -9.31
N MET A 51 -19.96 -3.80 -8.82
CA MET A 51 -19.50 -4.42 -7.56
C MET A 51 -19.90 -3.64 -6.30
N LYS A 52 -20.65 -2.54 -6.42
CA LYS A 52 -21.08 -1.77 -5.25
C LYS A 52 -22.16 -2.54 -4.50
N CYS A 53 -21.77 -3.18 -3.40
CA CYS A 53 -22.72 -3.74 -2.44
C CYS A 53 -23.42 -2.64 -1.64
N THR A 54 -24.65 -2.92 -1.21
CA THR A 54 -25.38 -2.09 -0.25
C THR A 54 -24.61 -2.02 1.08
N PRO A 55 -24.89 -1.03 1.95
CA PRO A 55 -24.24 -0.94 3.25
C PRO A 55 -24.46 -2.21 4.09
N GLU A 56 -25.68 -2.75 4.04
CA GLU A 56 -26.11 -3.94 4.78
C GLU A 56 -25.33 -5.19 4.35
N GLU A 57 -25.25 -5.47 3.04
CA GLU A 57 -24.47 -6.58 2.49
C GLU A 57 -22.97 -6.49 2.86
N LYS A 58 -22.44 -5.27 3.00
CA LYS A 58 -21.06 -5.06 3.43
C LYS A 58 -20.90 -5.36 4.91
N GLU A 59 -21.83 -4.93 5.75
CA GLU A 59 -21.80 -5.21 7.18
C GLU A 59 -21.91 -6.71 7.46
N GLU A 60 -22.80 -7.42 6.75
CA GLU A 60 -22.91 -8.87 6.82
C GLU A 60 -21.62 -9.58 6.42
N ARG A 61 -21.01 -9.18 5.28
CA ARG A 61 -19.70 -9.73 4.88
C ARG A 61 -18.61 -9.45 5.90
N MET A 62 -18.59 -8.26 6.49
CA MET A 62 -17.62 -7.90 7.51
C MET A 62 -17.85 -8.67 8.82
N ALA A 63 -19.11 -8.92 9.20
CA ALA A 63 -19.46 -9.73 10.36
C ALA A 63 -19.04 -11.19 10.16
N ALA A 64 -19.37 -11.78 9.01
CA ALA A 64 -18.94 -13.12 8.64
C ALA A 64 -17.41 -13.24 8.59
N GLN A 65 -16.71 -12.22 8.08
CA GLN A 65 -15.24 -12.19 8.06
C GLN A 65 -14.66 -12.13 9.48
N LYS A 66 -15.23 -11.31 10.38
CA LYS A 66 -14.82 -11.23 11.79
C LYS A 66 -15.07 -12.54 12.53
N GLU A 67 -16.20 -13.20 12.29
CA GLU A 67 -16.53 -14.49 12.87
C GLU A 67 -15.56 -15.58 12.41
N ALA A 68 -15.29 -15.66 11.09
CA ALA A 68 -14.30 -16.57 10.53
C ALA A 68 -12.90 -16.31 11.11
N GLN A 69 -12.53 -15.04 11.30
CA GLN A 69 -11.24 -14.66 11.86
C GLN A 69 -11.10 -15.08 13.32
N LYS A 70 -12.14 -14.87 14.15
CA LYS A 70 -12.18 -15.36 15.54
C LYS A 70 -12.02 -16.87 15.61
N ARG A 71 -12.77 -17.62 14.79
CA ARG A 71 -12.68 -19.09 14.74
C ARG A 71 -11.28 -19.57 14.32
N MET A 72 -10.62 -18.85 13.42
CA MET A 72 -9.25 -19.15 13.02
C MET A 72 -8.24 -18.82 14.12
N GLU A 73 -8.45 -17.73 14.87
CA GLU A 73 -7.60 -17.37 16.01
C GLU A 73 -7.74 -18.38 17.15
N GLU A 74 -8.95 -18.82 17.48
CA GLU A 74 -9.21 -19.87 18.46
C GLU A 74 -8.53 -21.18 18.08
N LYS A 75 -8.65 -21.62 16.82
CA LYS A 75 -7.93 -22.81 16.32
C LYS A 75 -6.41 -22.68 16.47
N LYS A 76 -5.84 -21.51 16.16
CA LYS A 76 -4.40 -21.26 16.32
C LYS A 76 -3.95 -21.31 17.77
N VAL A 77 -4.80 -20.87 18.71
CA VAL A 77 -4.50 -20.95 20.15
C VAL A 77 -4.49 -22.41 20.59
N VAL A 78 -5.50 -23.18 20.21
CA VAL A 78 -5.58 -24.63 20.53
C VAL A 78 -4.37 -25.38 19.95
N GLU A 79 -4.06 -25.18 18.67
CA GLU A 79 -2.90 -25.81 18.02
C GLU A 79 -1.57 -25.43 18.71
N ARG A 80 -1.45 -24.17 19.16
CA ARG A 80 -0.27 -23.72 19.93
C ARG A 80 -0.17 -24.43 21.28
N GLU A 81 -1.29 -24.60 21.98
CA GLU A 81 -1.34 -25.30 23.27
C GLU A 81 -1.03 -26.80 23.13
N GLU A 82 -1.56 -27.45 22.11
CA GLU A 82 -1.25 -28.86 21.78
C GLU A 82 0.24 -29.02 21.50
N ARG A 83 0.82 -28.14 20.68
CA ARG A 83 2.26 -28.13 20.38
C ARG A 83 3.13 -27.89 21.63
N LEU A 84 2.70 -27.03 22.54
CA LEU A 84 3.38 -26.81 23.83
C LEU A 84 3.34 -28.06 24.71
N LYS A 85 2.20 -28.78 24.75
CA LYS A 85 2.05 -30.05 25.48
C LYS A 85 2.94 -31.14 24.89
N GLU A 86 2.96 -31.30 23.57
CA GLU A 86 3.85 -32.26 22.88
C GLU A 86 5.32 -31.98 23.20
N LEU A 87 5.76 -30.72 23.07
CA LEU A 87 7.13 -30.33 23.41
C LEU A 87 7.47 -30.59 24.88
N SER A 88 6.52 -30.43 25.79
CA SER A 88 6.71 -30.74 27.21
C SER A 88 6.84 -32.25 27.47
N ALA A 89 6.02 -33.06 26.79
CA ALA A 89 6.04 -34.52 26.90
C ALA A 89 7.33 -35.11 26.29
N GLU A 90 7.79 -34.56 25.17
CA GLU A 90 9.05 -34.98 24.54
C GLU A 90 10.28 -34.63 25.41
N LYS A 91 10.21 -33.52 26.16
CA LYS A 91 11.25 -33.16 27.13
C LYS A 91 11.28 -34.07 28.34
N THR A 92 10.13 -34.53 28.85
CA THR A 92 10.09 -35.44 30.00
C THR A 92 10.53 -36.84 29.64
N THR A 93 10.20 -37.33 28.44
CA THR A 93 10.66 -38.65 27.96
C THR A 93 12.16 -38.69 27.70
N LYS A 94 12.76 -37.64 27.11
CA LYS A 94 14.22 -37.53 26.90
C LYS A 94 15.04 -37.38 28.18
N LYS A 95 14.41 -36.98 29.31
CA LYS A 95 15.07 -36.77 30.60
C LYS A 95 15.06 -38.02 31.49
N LYS A 96 14.29 -39.05 31.11
CA LYS A 96 14.19 -40.34 31.79
C LYS A 96 15.18 -41.32 31.18
#